data_AF-A0A242KZZ5-F1
#
_entry.id   AF-A0A242KZZ5-F1
#
_cell.length_a   1.000
_cell.length_b   1.000
_cell.length_c   1.000
_cell.angle_alpha   90.00
_cell.angle_beta   90.00
_cell.angle_gamma   90.00
#
_symmetry.space_group_name_H-M   'P 1'
#
loop_
_entity.id
_entity.type
_entity.pdbx_description
1 polymer ?
#
loop_
_entity_poly.entity_id
_entity_poly.type
_entity_poly.pdbx_seq_one_letter_code
_entity_poly.pdbx_strand_id
1 'polypeptide(L)'
;MTDVPKAVKAEMAASMLKIKFDNGETRYLKSHLAKEHAEAFSMKNGKRKNSLLASQTTWVGSTIEIQPDGTLVLNENDYYSPEELWNESKEHII
;
A
#
# COMPACT_ATOMS: atom_id res chain seq x y z
N MET A 1 -4.96 -20.57 -11.64
CA MET A 1 -5.13 -19.65 -10.49
C MET A 1 -3.97 -19.92 -9.57
N THR A 2 -3.03 -18.97 -9.51
CA THR A 2 -1.97 -18.96 -8.51
C THR A 2 -2.66 -18.63 -7.19
N ASP A 3 -2.71 -19.60 -6.28
CA ASP A 3 -3.35 -19.43 -4.97
C ASP A 3 -2.41 -18.60 -4.09
N VAL A 4 -2.53 -17.28 -4.20
CA VAL A 4 -1.76 -16.34 -3.36
C VAL A 4 -2.45 -16.20 -2.00
N PRO A 5 -1.68 -16.09 -0.90
CA PRO A 5 -2.24 -15.84 0.42
C PRO A 5 -3.16 -14.61 0.42
N LYS A 6 -4.31 -14.71 1.09
CA LYS A 6 -5.27 -13.61 1.17
C LYS A 6 -5.03 -12.75 2.40
N ALA A 7 -5.25 -11.45 2.27
CA ALA A 7 -5.26 -10.57 3.43
C ALA A 7 -6.42 -10.95 4.36
N VAL A 8 -6.12 -11.04 5.67
CA VAL A 8 -7.13 -11.27 6.72
C VAL A 8 -7.20 -10.13 7.72
N LYS A 9 -6.16 -9.30 7.76
CA LYS A 9 -6.12 -8.07 8.56
C LYS A 9 -5.14 -7.10 7.91
N ALA A 10 -5.44 -5.81 7.94
CA ALA A 10 -4.47 -4.79 7.61
C ALA A 10 -4.66 -3.55 8.49
N GLU A 11 -3.57 -2.81 8.66
CA GLU A 11 -3.57 -1.52 9.35
C GLU A 11 -2.66 -0.54 8.61
N MET A 12 -3.05 0.74 8.61
CA MET A 12 -2.21 1.81 8.10
C MET A 12 -1.22 2.25 9.19
N ALA A 13 0.07 2.15 8.88
CA ALA A 13 1.17 2.68 9.67
C ALA A 13 1.82 3.84 8.89
N ALA A 14 1.34 5.06 9.16
CA ALA A 14 1.68 6.28 8.43
C ALA A 14 1.36 6.20 6.92
N SER A 15 2.32 5.81 6.09
CA SER A 15 2.18 5.71 4.62
C SER A 15 2.30 4.28 4.09
N MET A 16 2.39 3.30 5.00
CA MET A 16 2.53 1.88 4.70
C MET A 16 1.35 1.08 5.24
N LEU A 17 0.93 0.10 4.46
CA LEU A 17 0.03 -0.96 4.88
C LEU A 17 0.85 -2.07 5.55
N LYS A 18 0.49 -2.41 6.77
CA LYS A 18 0.92 -3.66 7.43
C LYS A 18 -0.19 -4.68 7.25
N ILE A 19 0.10 -5.75 6.53
CA ILE A 19 -0.88 -6.74 6.07
C ILE A 19 -0.56 -8.07 6.73
N LYS A 20 -1.56 -8.69 7.36
CA LYS A 20 -1.49 -10.07 7.84
C LYS A 20 -2.24 -10.96 6.85
N PHE A 21 -1.59 -12.03 6.43
CA PHE A 21 -2.14 -13.02 5.50
C PHE A 21 -2.68 -14.25 6.23
N ASP A 22 -3.54 -15.01 5.55
CA ASP A 22 -4.12 -16.27 6.02
C ASP A 22 -3.08 -17.38 6.27
N ASN A 23 -1.96 -17.35 5.54
CA ASN A 23 -0.80 -18.21 5.77
C ASN A 23 0.00 -17.87 7.05
N GLY A 24 -0.38 -16.81 7.76
CA GLY A 24 0.23 -16.35 9.01
C GLY A 24 1.32 -15.29 8.86
N GLU A 25 1.78 -15.01 7.64
CA GLU A 25 2.81 -13.99 7.40
C GLU A 25 2.28 -12.57 7.62
N THR A 26 3.19 -11.69 8.02
CA THR A 26 2.94 -10.24 8.05
C THR A 26 3.92 -9.54 7.13
N ARG A 27 3.39 -8.81 6.13
CA ARG A 27 4.22 -8.08 5.16
C ARG A 27 3.77 -6.62 5.08
N TYR A 28 4.65 -5.79 4.54
CA TYR A 28 4.53 -4.34 4.50
C TYR A 28 4.53 -3.86 3.06
N LEU A 29 3.59 -2.97 2.72
CA LEU A 29 3.44 -2.39 1.39
C LEU A 29 3.35 -0.87 1.52
N LYS A 30 4.05 -0.12 0.66
CA LYS A 30 3.82 1.33 0.54
C LYS A 30 2.48 1.56 -0.14
N SER A 31 1.61 2.39 0.44
CA SER A 31 0.34 2.77 -0.19
C SER A 31 0.55 3.39 -1.58
N HIS A 32 -0.44 3.29 -2.46
CA HIS A 32 -0.42 3.92 -3.77
C HIS A 32 -0.06 5.40 -3.71
N LEU A 33 -0.70 6.15 -2.80
CA LEU A 33 -0.39 7.56 -2.58
C LEU A 33 1.07 7.80 -2.18
N ALA A 34 1.66 6.93 -1.35
CA ALA A 34 3.07 7.03 -0.99
C ALA A 34 4.00 6.74 -2.18
N LYS A 35 3.62 5.83 -3.08
CA LYS A 35 4.34 5.57 -4.34
C LYS A 35 4.24 6.77 -5.27
N GLU A 36 3.04 7.31 -5.50
CA GLU A 36 2.81 8.50 -6.34
C GLU A 36 3.61 9.71 -5.85
N HIS A 37 3.60 9.95 -4.53
CA HIS A 37 4.40 11.01 -3.93
C HIS A 37 5.89 10.74 -4.17
N ALA A 38 6.41 9.54 -3.87
CA ALA A 38 7.80 9.20 -4.13
C ALA A 38 8.21 9.40 -5.61
N GLU A 39 7.34 9.04 -6.55
CA GLU A 39 7.57 9.27 -7.98
C GLU A 39 7.58 10.75 -8.36
N ALA A 40 6.69 11.56 -7.79
CA ALA A 40 6.65 13.00 -8.02
C ALA A 40 7.95 13.70 -7.56
N PHE A 41 8.55 13.19 -6.48
CA PHE A 41 9.83 13.66 -5.95
C PHE A 41 11.06 13.03 -6.61
N SER A 42 10.89 11.91 -7.34
CA SER A 42 11.99 11.29 -8.06
C SER A 42 12.52 12.23 -9.17
N MET A 43 13.83 12.34 -9.29
CA MET A 43 14.46 13.07 -10.39
C MET A 43 14.54 12.15 -11.60
N LYS A 44 13.77 12.45 -12.64
CA LYS A 44 13.98 11.87 -13.97
C LYS A 44 14.65 12.94 -14.84
N ASN A 45 15.87 12.66 -15.30
CA ASN A 45 16.64 13.56 -16.18
C ASN A 45 16.93 14.97 -15.61
N GLY A 46 17.24 15.06 -14.30
CA GLY A 46 17.71 16.31 -13.69
C GLY A 46 16.63 17.38 -13.44
N LYS A 47 15.35 17.09 -13.69
CA LYS A 47 14.22 17.95 -13.33
C LYS A 47 13.30 17.21 -12.35
N ARG A 48 12.94 17.84 -11.23
CA ARG A 48 11.91 17.29 -10.31
C ARG A 48 10.58 17.26 -11.06
N LYS A 49 9.89 16.13 -11.04
CA LYS A 49 8.68 15.89 -11.84
C LYS A 49 7.52 16.80 -11.40
N ASN A 50 7.34 17.08 -10.11
CA ASN A 50 6.39 18.10 -9.64
C ASN A 50 6.65 18.52 -8.18
N SER A 51 7.00 19.79 -7.92
CA SER A 51 7.29 20.29 -6.56
C SER A 51 6.06 20.73 -5.77
N LEU A 52 4.88 20.79 -6.40
CA LEU A 52 3.63 21.26 -5.77
C LEU A 52 2.90 20.18 -4.95
N LEU A 53 3.30 18.91 -5.06
CA LEU A 53 2.72 17.80 -4.29
C LEU A 53 3.33 17.67 -2.88
N ALA A 54 4.13 18.65 -2.44
CA ALA A 54 5.00 18.56 -1.26
C ALA A 54 4.30 18.66 0.10
N SER A 55 2.98 18.84 0.16
CA SER A 55 2.33 19.03 1.45
C SER A 55 1.19 18.04 1.67
N GLN A 56 1.29 17.36 2.81
CA GLN A 56 0.23 16.71 3.57
C GLN A 56 -0.15 15.31 3.10
N THR A 57 0.58 14.31 3.57
CA THR A 57 0.01 12.95 3.61
C THR A 57 0.45 12.24 4.87
N THR A 58 -0.12 12.65 6.00
CA THR A 58 -0.23 11.79 7.17
C THR A 58 -1.71 11.43 7.27
N TRP A 59 -2.02 10.15 7.06
CA TRP A 59 -3.37 9.66 7.23
C TRP A 59 -3.77 9.75 8.70
N VAL A 60 -4.77 10.57 9.01
CA VAL A 60 -5.46 10.54 10.31
C VAL A 60 -6.77 9.78 10.09
N GLY A 61 -6.85 8.56 10.62
CA GLY A 61 -8.04 7.70 10.52
C GLY A 61 -8.26 7.12 9.13
N SER A 62 -7.53 6.06 8.77
CA SER A 62 -7.80 5.29 7.55
C SER A 62 -8.86 4.22 7.80
N THR A 63 -9.82 4.11 6.89
CA THR A 63 -10.77 3.00 6.85
C THR A 63 -10.21 1.89 5.97
N ILE A 64 -10.18 0.67 6.49
CA ILE A 64 -9.76 -0.51 5.74
C ILE A 64 -10.90 -1.52 5.75
N GLU A 65 -11.28 -1.95 4.57
CA GLU A 65 -12.18 -3.08 4.35
C GLU A 65 -11.42 -4.19 3.62
N ILE A 66 -11.66 -5.45 4.00
CA ILE A 66 -11.12 -6.61 3.30
C ILE A 66 -12.32 -7.40 2.78
N GLN A 67 -12.40 -7.54 1.46
CA GLN A 67 -13.46 -8.26 0.78
C GLN A 67 -13.23 -9.79 0.87
N PRO A 68 -14.27 -10.62 0.66
CA PRO A 68 -14.16 -12.08 0.75
C PRO A 68 -13.17 -12.73 -0.22
N ASP A 69 -12.86 -12.05 -1.33
CA ASP A 69 -11.88 -12.48 -2.32
C ASP A 69 -10.43 -12.18 -1.89
N GLY A 70 -10.23 -11.41 -0.82
CA GLY A 70 -8.94 -10.96 -0.31
C GLY A 70 -8.53 -9.56 -0.78
N THR A 71 -9.38 -8.87 -1.55
CA THR A 71 -9.15 -7.48 -1.97
C THR A 71 -9.21 -6.55 -0.77
N LEU A 72 -8.21 -5.68 -0.63
CA LEU A 72 -8.19 -4.64 0.39
C LEU A 72 -8.66 -3.32 -0.22
N VAL A 73 -9.66 -2.69 0.41
CA VAL A 73 -10.15 -1.36 0.05
C VAL A 73 -9.76 -0.38 1.13
N LEU A 74 -8.93 0.59 0.78
CA LEU A 74 -8.47 1.68 1.63
C LEU A 74 -9.31 2.94 1.31
N ASN A 75 -9.94 3.50 2.34
CA ASN A 75 -10.75 4.72 2.26
C ASN A 75 -11.76 4.71 1.10
N GLU A 76 -12.44 3.57 0.92
CA GLU A 76 -13.56 3.34 -0.02
C GLU A 76 -13.20 3.37 -1.52
N ASN A 77 -12.02 3.92 -1.89
CA ASN A 77 -11.70 4.22 -3.28
C ASN A 77 -10.32 3.73 -3.74
N ASP A 78 -9.45 3.28 -2.83
CA ASP A 78 -8.13 2.76 -3.17
C ASP A 78 -8.10 1.23 -3.00
N TYR A 79 -7.90 0.51 -4.09
CA TYR A 79 -8.09 -0.94 -4.16
C TYR A 79 -6.75 -1.65 -4.35
N TYR A 80 -6.51 -2.68 -3.55
CA TYR A 80 -5.34 -3.54 -3.63
C TYR A 80 -5.79 -4.98 -3.86
N SER A 81 -5.37 -5.56 -4.98
CA SER A 81 -5.68 -6.96 -5.29
C SER A 81 -4.87 -7.94 -4.42
N PRO A 82 -5.33 -9.17 -4.18
CA PRO A 82 -4.55 -10.18 -3.47
C PRO A 82 -3.15 -10.41 -4.08
N GLU A 83 -3.07 -10.43 -5.41
CA GLU A 83 -1.81 -10.62 -6.13
C GLU A 83 -0.84 -9.44 -5.92
N GLU A 84 -1.34 -8.21 -5.96
CA GLU A 84 -0.54 -7.02 -5.68
C GLU A 84 -0.04 -7.02 -4.24
N LEU A 85 -0.94 -7.25 -3.28
CA LEU A 85 -0.61 -7.33 -1.86
C LEU A 85 0.49 -8.36 -1.60
N TRP A 86 0.42 -9.52 -2.24
CA TRP A 86 1.39 -10.58 -2.06
C TRP A 86 2.72 -10.32 -2.79
N ASN A 87 2.68 -9.88 -4.04
CA ASN A 87 3.87 -9.75 -4.87
C ASN A 87 4.69 -8.51 -4.56
N GLU A 88 4.05 -7.42 -4.11
CA GLU A 88 4.70 -6.13 -3.91
C GLU A 88 5.05 -5.82 -2.45
N SER A 89 4.43 -6.53 -1.49
CA SER A 89 4.77 -6.37 -0.08
C SER A 89 6.09 -7.05 0.28
N LYS A 90 6.68 -6.68 1.42
CA LYS A 90 7.94 -7.27 1.91
C LYS A 90 7.82 -7.64 3.38
N GLU A 91 8.50 -8.68 3.82
CA GLU A 91 8.57 -9.06 5.25
C GLU A 91 9.22 -7.96 6.10
N HIS A 92 10.19 -7.24 5.51
CA HIS A 92 10.94 -6.18 6.16
C HIS A 92 11.01 -4.91 5.31
N ILE A 93 10.91 -3.77 5.98
CA ILE A 93 11.15 -2.44 5.40
C ILE A 93 12.64 -2.14 5.62
N ILE A 94 13.40 -2.03 4.52
CA ILE A 94 14.82 -1.61 4.51
C ILE A 94 14.88 -0.14 4.07
#